data_AF-A0A3N5V8W2-F1
#
_entry.id   AF-A0A3N5V8W2-F1
#
_cell.length_a   1.000
_cell.length_b   1.000
_cell.length_c   1.000
_cell.angle_alpha   90.00
_cell.angle_beta   90.00
_cell.angle_gamma   90.00
#
_symmetry.space_group_name_H-M   'P 1'
#
loop_
_entity.id
_entity.type
_entity.pdbx_description
1 polymer ?
#
loop_
_entity_poly.entity_id
_entity_poly.type
_entity_poly.pdbx_seq_one_letter_code
_entity_poly.pdbx_strand_id
1 'polypeptide(L)'
;DLGIKEKFVEIFFSGNAGFHFHINDPSIRNLDSNSRANVTDYILGNGFMCESIGVRKYRNGFVIKLPKSGIMTGWRKKIASNLGINQKSELKLKNIVEASGGYEGFRNELNKMTRNNGVPIDAQVTNDIHRVFRLPGSINGKSGLTKAKCDDLESFNPNNDACMLSDSEVYVNPKTKLKITLKNNTFRLDNALEKVPSYVAAYLICKGLASISNVSNADRDQGQKQDMSFRV
;
A
#
# COMPACT_ATOMS: atom_id res chain seq x y z
N ASP A 1 -6.48 8.44 16.85
CA ASP A 1 -5.18 8.67 17.51
C ASP A 1 -4.62 10.06 17.31
N LEU A 2 -4.31 10.47 16.07
CA LEU A 2 -3.62 11.74 15.79
C LEU A 2 -4.55 12.97 15.71
N GLY A 3 -5.86 12.81 15.90
CA GLY A 3 -6.83 13.91 15.84
C GLY A 3 -7.15 14.43 14.43
N ILE A 4 -6.57 13.84 13.37
CA ILE A 4 -6.86 14.18 11.97
C ILE A 4 -8.29 13.76 11.64
N LYS A 5 -9.06 14.67 11.05
CA LYS A 5 -10.43 14.40 10.62
C LYS A 5 -10.44 13.74 9.25
N GLU A 6 -11.30 12.74 9.05
CA GLU A 6 -11.39 11.96 7.80
C GLU A 6 -11.59 12.83 6.55
N LYS A 7 -12.34 13.94 6.66
CA LYS A 7 -12.55 14.89 5.55
C LYS A 7 -11.27 15.53 4.99
N PHE A 8 -10.16 15.45 5.73
CA PHE A 8 -8.85 15.95 5.29
C PHE A 8 -7.96 14.85 4.73
N VAL A 9 -8.43 13.60 4.69
CA VAL A 9 -7.71 12.45 4.18
C VAL A 9 -8.23 12.13 2.78
N GLU A 10 -7.34 12.16 1.81
CA GLU A 10 -7.63 11.70 0.45
C GLU A 10 -6.74 10.51 0.11
N ILE A 11 -7.33 9.46 -0.42
CA ILE A 11 -6.62 8.21 -0.74
C ILE A 11 -6.58 8.05 -2.26
N PHE A 12 -5.41 7.68 -2.76
CA PHE A 12 -5.19 7.43 -4.18
C PHE A 12 -4.47 6.13 -4.36
N PHE A 13 -4.90 5.30 -5.30
CA PHE A 13 -4.04 4.26 -5.83
C PHE A 13 -2.87 4.92 -6.56
N SER A 14 -1.64 4.50 -6.28
CA SER A 14 -0.40 5.07 -6.85
C SER A 14 -0.27 4.93 -8.38
N GLY A 15 -1.15 4.12 -8.98
CA GLY A 15 -1.05 3.67 -10.36
C GLY A 15 -0.17 2.43 -10.53
N ASN A 16 0.39 1.81 -9.48
CA ASN A 16 1.15 0.56 -9.67
C ASN A 16 0.94 -0.50 -8.58
N ALA A 17 1.48 -0.28 -7.37
CA ALA A 17 1.58 -1.36 -6.36
C ALA A 17 1.36 -0.87 -4.93
N GLY A 18 0.53 0.16 -4.75
CA GLY A 18 0.26 0.70 -3.43
C GLY A 18 -0.61 1.94 -3.48
N PHE A 19 -0.83 2.53 -2.31
CA PHE A 19 -1.70 3.69 -2.12
C PHE A 19 -0.91 4.88 -1.57
N HIS A 20 -1.40 6.08 -1.86
CA HIS A 20 -0.93 7.32 -1.27
C HIS A 20 -2.06 7.92 -0.46
N PHE A 21 -1.76 8.27 0.79
CA PHE A 21 -2.65 9.01 1.67
C PHE A 21 -2.17 10.46 1.69
N HIS A 22 -2.99 11.37 1.18
CA HIS A 22 -2.73 12.79 1.21
C HIS A 22 -3.51 13.39 2.37
N ILE A 23 -2.81 14.08 3.28
CA ILE A 23 -3.42 14.70 4.45
C ILE A 23 -3.42 16.22 4.27
N ASN A 24 -4.59 16.78 4.01
CA ASN A 24 -4.82 18.19 3.74
C ASN A 24 -5.43 18.94 4.94
N ASP A 25 -5.02 18.58 6.16
CA ASP A 25 -5.47 19.22 7.40
C ASP A 25 -4.65 20.49 7.69
N PRO A 26 -5.28 21.68 7.78
CA PRO A 26 -4.58 22.94 8.04
C PRO A 26 -3.75 22.94 9.32
N SER A 27 -4.16 22.19 10.35
CA SER A 27 -3.49 22.17 11.66
C SER A 27 -2.10 21.52 11.64
N ILE A 28 -1.81 20.69 10.64
CA ILE A 28 -0.53 19.96 10.50
C ILE A 28 0.21 20.27 9.20
N ARG A 29 -0.31 21.20 8.39
CA ARG A 29 0.28 21.54 7.08
C ARG A 29 1.73 22.01 7.19
N ASN A 30 2.04 22.77 8.25
CA ASN A 30 3.34 23.40 8.47
C ASN A 30 4.28 22.57 9.34
N LEU A 31 3.99 21.27 9.55
CA LEU A 31 4.93 20.40 10.26
C LEU A 31 6.26 20.32 9.50
N ASP A 32 7.34 20.57 10.22
CA ASP A 32 8.70 20.39 9.73
C ASP A 32 9.06 18.90 9.59
N SER A 33 10.23 18.63 9.02
CA SER A 33 10.71 17.26 8.78
C SER A 33 10.82 16.44 10.06
N ASN A 34 11.27 17.04 11.17
CA ASN A 34 11.39 16.36 12.46
C ASN A 34 10.02 15.99 13.05
N SER A 35 9.06 16.90 12.98
CA SER A 35 7.69 16.63 13.45
C SER A 35 7.01 15.56 12.60
N ARG A 36 7.25 15.58 11.28
CA ARG A 36 6.79 14.51 10.37
C ARG A 36 7.45 13.17 10.69
N ALA A 37 8.74 13.16 11.02
CA ALA A 37 9.43 11.95 11.47
C ALA A 37 8.81 11.37 12.75
N ASN A 38 8.43 12.21 13.72
CA ASN A 38 7.73 11.75 14.92
C ASN A 38 6.34 11.14 14.59
N VAL A 39 5.61 11.71 13.64
CA VAL A 39 4.34 11.14 13.16
C VAL A 39 4.58 9.81 12.46
N THR A 40 5.60 9.73 11.61
CA THR A 40 6.02 8.50 10.93
C THR A 40 6.35 7.40 11.94
N ASP A 41 7.15 7.70 12.97
CA ASP A 41 7.49 6.76 14.03
C ASP A 41 6.26 6.29 14.81
N TYR A 42 5.31 7.19 15.08
CA TYR A 42 4.03 6.82 15.67
C TYR A 42 3.27 5.84 14.78
N ILE A 43 3.19 6.06 13.47
CA ILE A 43 2.46 5.19 12.55
C ILE A 43 3.13 3.81 12.45
N LEU A 44 4.46 3.79 12.37
CA LEU A 44 5.28 2.58 12.30
C LEU A 44 5.34 1.80 13.62
N GLY A 45 4.98 2.41 14.75
CA GLY A 45 5.09 1.79 16.08
C GLY A 45 6.52 1.78 16.62
N ASN A 46 7.35 2.72 16.15
CA ASN A 46 8.70 2.91 16.64
C ASN A 46 8.70 3.62 17.99
N GLY A 47 9.71 3.34 18.83
CA GLY A 47 9.94 4.08 20.06
C GLY A 47 8.91 3.86 21.17
N PHE A 48 8.05 2.84 21.09
CA PHE A 48 7.14 2.51 22.19
C PHE A 48 7.89 1.84 23.35
N MET A 49 7.81 2.44 24.54
CA MET A 49 8.60 2.03 25.72
C MET A 49 7.81 1.13 26.68
N CYS A 50 8.49 0.22 27.37
CA CYS A 50 7.92 -0.62 28.43
C CYS A 50 7.19 0.21 29.51
N GLU A 51 7.76 1.36 29.87
CA GLU A 51 7.21 2.28 30.84
C GLU A 51 5.84 2.83 30.41
N SER A 52 5.59 2.91 29.10
CA SER A 52 4.33 3.40 28.53
C SER A 52 3.16 2.46 28.85
N ILE A 53 3.42 1.18 29.11
CA ILE A 53 2.42 0.20 29.56
C ILE A 53 2.56 -0.13 31.06
N GLY A 54 3.43 0.58 31.77
CA GLY A 54 3.60 0.46 33.22
C GLY A 54 4.67 -0.52 33.67
N VAL A 55 5.52 -1.04 32.79
CA VAL A 55 6.68 -1.86 33.16
C VAL A 55 7.91 -0.97 33.26
N ARG A 56 8.43 -0.73 34.46
CA ARG A 56 9.57 0.17 34.70
C ARG A 56 10.79 -0.62 35.13
N LYS A 57 11.96 -0.34 34.54
CA LYS A 57 13.22 -0.90 35.00
C LYS A 57 13.53 -0.41 36.42
N TYR A 58 13.91 -1.31 37.31
CA TYR A 58 14.24 -0.98 38.71
C TYR A 58 15.33 -1.89 39.24
N ARG A 59 16.50 -1.32 39.60
CA ARG A 59 17.70 -2.07 40.00
C ARG A 59 17.98 -3.21 39.01
N ASN A 60 18.08 -4.45 39.50
CA ASN A 60 18.33 -5.65 38.70
C ASN A 60 17.04 -6.33 38.21
N GLY A 61 15.89 -5.66 38.28
CA GLY A 61 14.59 -6.21 37.88
C GLY A 61 13.66 -5.14 37.34
N PHE A 62 12.37 -5.26 37.67
CA PHE A 62 11.34 -4.35 37.21
C PHE A 62 10.28 -4.12 38.29
N VAL A 63 9.52 -3.04 38.14
CA VAL A 63 8.31 -2.78 38.91
C VAL A 63 7.15 -2.49 37.97
N ILE A 64 5.95 -2.93 38.36
CA ILE A 64 4.73 -2.59 37.66
C ILE A 64 4.11 -1.35 38.30
N LYS A 65 3.86 -0.34 37.49
CA LYS A 65 3.14 0.88 37.87
C LYS A 65 2.37 1.39 36.66
N LEU A 66 1.10 1.00 36.58
CA LEU A 66 0.24 1.37 35.45
C LEU A 66 0.05 2.90 35.38
N PRO A 67 -0.01 3.46 34.16
CA PRO A 67 -0.19 4.90 33.99
C PRO A 67 -1.58 5.33 34.46
N LYS A 68 -1.62 6.32 35.37
CA LYS A 68 -2.88 6.94 35.84
C LYS A 68 -3.73 7.50 34.69
N SER A 69 -3.09 7.92 33.60
CA SER A 69 -3.76 8.51 32.43
C SER A 69 -4.50 7.52 31.54
N GLY A 70 -4.46 6.21 31.80
CA GLY A 70 -5.08 5.23 30.90
C GLY A 70 -4.08 4.35 30.16
N ILE A 71 -4.48 3.10 29.90
CA ILE A 71 -3.92 2.26 28.82
C ILE A 71 -4.93 1.98 27.70
N MET A 72 -6.06 2.70 27.67
CA MET A 72 -7.18 2.40 26.77
C MET A 72 -7.23 3.30 25.52
N THR A 73 -6.17 4.04 25.22
CA THR A 73 -6.07 4.89 24.02
C THR A 73 -4.76 4.67 23.27
N GLY A 74 -4.78 4.98 21.97
CA GLY A 74 -3.60 4.92 21.09
C GLY A 74 -2.84 3.60 21.12
N TRP A 75 -1.51 3.69 21.05
CA TRP A 75 -0.63 2.53 21.17
C TRP A 75 -0.77 1.75 22.46
N ARG A 76 -1.06 2.42 23.59
CA ARG A 76 -1.29 1.69 24.86
C ARG A 76 -2.48 0.75 24.74
N LYS A 77 -3.55 1.18 24.07
CA LYS A 77 -4.72 0.31 23.81
C LYS A 77 -4.34 -0.87 22.95
N LYS A 78 -3.65 -0.62 21.82
CA LYS A 78 -3.22 -1.67 20.89
C LYS A 78 -2.41 -2.74 21.62
N ILE A 79 -1.40 -2.32 22.38
CA ILE A 79 -0.55 -3.23 23.15
C ILE A 79 -1.30 -3.89 24.30
N ALA A 80 -2.12 -3.15 25.05
CA ALA A 80 -2.94 -3.71 26.13
C ALA A 80 -3.89 -4.80 25.63
N SER A 81 -4.53 -4.58 24.47
CA SER A 81 -5.39 -5.57 23.83
C SER A 81 -4.62 -6.82 23.38
N ASN A 82 -3.43 -6.66 22.79
CA ASN A 82 -2.57 -7.79 22.43
C ASN A 82 -2.15 -8.62 23.67
N LEU A 83 -1.88 -7.96 24.79
CA LEU A 83 -1.51 -8.61 26.06
C LEU A 83 -2.74 -9.11 26.87
N GLY A 84 -3.95 -8.76 26.43
CA GLY A 84 -5.19 -9.04 27.17
C GLY A 84 -5.23 -8.42 28.57
N ILE A 85 -4.65 -7.23 28.76
CA ILE A 85 -4.61 -6.51 30.04
C ILE A 85 -5.53 -5.28 30.04
N ASN A 86 -5.94 -4.84 31.22
CA ASN A 86 -6.66 -3.59 31.44
C ASN A 86 -6.05 -2.79 32.61
N GLN A 87 -6.66 -1.66 32.98
CA GLN A 87 -6.15 -0.77 34.04
C GLN A 87 -6.08 -1.37 35.46
N LYS A 88 -6.61 -2.57 35.67
CA LYS A 88 -6.56 -3.29 36.95
C LYS A 88 -5.65 -4.53 36.90
N SER A 89 -5.00 -4.77 35.76
CA SER A 89 -4.30 -6.03 35.47
C SER A 89 -2.82 -6.03 35.87
N GLU A 90 -2.45 -5.41 36.99
CA GLU A 90 -1.05 -5.30 37.43
C GLU A 90 -0.39 -6.67 37.64
N LEU A 91 -1.09 -7.58 38.32
CA LEU A 91 -0.59 -8.94 38.56
C LEU A 91 -0.41 -9.72 37.25
N LYS A 92 -1.37 -9.61 36.32
CA LYS A 92 -1.27 -10.28 35.02
C LYS A 92 -0.09 -9.75 34.21
N LEU A 93 0.10 -8.43 34.17
CA LEU A 93 1.25 -7.82 33.51
C LEU A 93 2.57 -8.25 34.15
N LYS A 94 2.64 -8.33 35.49
CA LYS A 94 3.81 -8.85 36.20
C LYS A 94 4.14 -10.28 35.75
N ASN A 95 3.16 -11.18 35.73
CA ASN A 95 3.38 -12.58 35.32
C ASN A 95 3.83 -12.69 33.86
N ILE A 96 3.30 -11.84 32.97
CA ILE A 96 3.76 -11.78 31.57
C ILE A 96 5.23 -11.38 31.52
N VAL A 97 5.63 -10.30 32.20
CA VAL A 97 7.02 -9.83 32.20
C VAL A 97 7.98 -10.89 32.77
N GLU A 98 7.58 -11.61 33.83
CA GLU A 98 8.37 -12.71 34.38
C GLU A 98 8.51 -13.85 33.37
N ALA A 99 7.41 -14.26 32.73
CA ALA A 99 7.41 -15.30 31.71
C ALA A 99 8.26 -14.94 30.47
N SER A 100 8.32 -13.65 30.11
CA SER A 100 9.17 -13.14 29.03
C SER A 100 10.66 -13.14 29.37
N GLY A 101 11.08 -13.48 30.60
CA GLY A 101 12.48 -13.41 31.04
C GLY A 101 12.87 -12.07 31.67
N GLY A 102 11.91 -11.38 32.30
CA GLY A 102 12.13 -10.09 32.96
C GLY A 102 12.09 -8.91 32.00
N TYR A 103 12.65 -7.76 32.43
CA TYR A 103 12.52 -6.49 31.72
C TYR A 103 13.03 -6.52 30.27
N GLU A 104 14.24 -7.04 30.04
CA GLU A 104 14.84 -7.05 28.69
C GLU A 104 14.13 -8.04 27.75
N GLY A 105 13.68 -9.18 28.28
CA GLY A 105 12.90 -10.13 27.53
C GLY A 105 11.54 -9.56 27.10
N PHE A 106 10.82 -8.95 28.04
CA PHE A 106 9.58 -8.24 27.74
C PHE A 106 9.79 -7.08 26.76
N ARG A 107 10.90 -6.33 26.87
CA ARG A 107 11.23 -5.26 25.92
C ARG A 107 11.38 -5.78 24.49
N ASN A 108 12.03 -6.93 24.32
CA ASN A 108 12.18 -7.56 23.01
C ASN A 108 10.84 -8.03 22.44
N GLU A 109 9.98 -8.62 23.27
CA GLU A 109 8.62 -9.00 22.87
C GLU A 109 7.77 -7.78 22.52
N LEU A 110 7.83 -6.72 23.32
CA LEU A 110 7.14 -5.46 23.07
C LEU A 110 7.56 -4.86 21.73
N ASN A 111 8.86 -4.81 21.43
CA ASN A 111 9.36 -4.34 20.13
C ASN A 111 8.84 -5.17 18.95
N LYS A 112 8.64 -6.48 19.13
CA LYS A 112 8.02 -7.33 18.11
C LYS A 112 6.54 -7.01 17.94
N MET A 113 5.81 -6.86 19.06
CA MET A 113 4.39 -6.52 19.05
C MET A 113 4.15 -5.16 18.39
N THR A 114 4.94 -4.14 18.70
CA THR A 114 4.76 -2.79 18.15
C THR A 114 5.02 -2.77 16.64
N ARG A 115 6.08 -3.46 16.17
CA ARG A 115 6.36 -3.63 14.73
C ARG A 115 5.23 -4.36 14.00
N ASN A 116 4.69 -5.43 14.58
CA ASN A 116 3.61 -6.21 13.97
C ASN A 116 2.27 -5.44 13.90
N ASN A 117 2.04 -4.52 14.85
CA ASN A 117 0.85 -3.66 14.89
C ASN A 117 1.06 -2.31 14.16
N GLY A 118 2.29 -2.04 13.70
CA GLY A 118 2.65 -0.83 12.96
C GLY A 118 2.10 -0.88 11.55
N VAL A 119 1.76 0.28 11.00
CA VAL A 119 1.35 0.36 9.60
C VAL A 119 2.60 0.61 8.75
N PRO A 120 2.98 -0.32 7.85
CA PRO A 120 4.18 -0.15 7.05
C PRO A 120 3.98 0.99 6.05
N ILE A 121 4.69 2.09 6.26
CA ILE A 121 4.75 3.25 5.38
C ILE A 121 6.19 3.54 4.98
N ASP A 122 6.37 4.22 3.85
CA ASP A 122 7.68 4.73 3.48
C ASP A 122 7.94 6.06 4.23
N ALA A 123 8.85 5.98 5.20
CA ALA A 123 9.21 7.10 6.07
C ALA A 123 9.81 8.29 5.28
N GLN A 124 10.61 8.01 4.25
CA GLN A 124 11.27 9.07 3.49
C GLN A 124 10.25 9.93 2.74
N VAL A 125 9.14 9.33 2.30
CA VAL A 125 8.03 10.05 1.67
C VAL A 125 7.38 11.04 2.62
N THR A 126 7.19 10.63 3.88
CA THR A 126 6.41 11.40 4.85
C THR A 126 7.23 12.52 5.46
N ASN A 127 8.52 12.28 5.69
CA ASN A 127 9.43 13.22 6.35
C ASN A 127 9.86 14.37 5.41
N ASP A 128 9.94 14.12 4.11
CA ASP A 128 10.32 15.13 3.12
C ASP A 128 9.22 16.18 2.91
N ILE A 129 9.51 17.42 3.33
CA ILE A 129 8.61 18.58 3.20
C ILE A 129 8.56 19.18 1.79
N HIS A 130 9.51 18.82 0.91
CA HIS A 130 9.64 19.35 -0.45
C HIS A 130 9.29 18.30 -1.51
N ARG A 131 8.62 17.23 -1.13
CA ARG A 131 8.37 16.10 -2.02
C ARG A 131 7.37 16.41 -3.11
N VAL A 132 7.70 16.02 -4.34
CA VAL A 132 6.78 16.06 -5.48
C VAL A 132 5.98 14.75 -5.53
N PHE A 133 4.65 14.88 -5.55
CA PHE A 133 3.75 13.73 -5.69
C PHE A 133 3.25 13.61 -7.14
N ARG A 134 3.05 12.37 -7.58
CA ARG A 134 2.37 12.09 -8.85
C ARG A 134 1.00 12.76 -8.87
N LEU A 135 0.68 13.45 -9.96
CA LEU A 135 -0.60 14.13 -10.17
C LEU A 135 -1.75 13.10 -10.23
N PRO A 136 -2.87 13.30 -9.51
CA PRO A 136 -4.08 12.49 -9.68
C PRO A 136 -4.54 12.48 -11.15
N GLY A 137 -5.04 11.34 -11.62
CA GLY A 137 -5.44 11.16 -13.03
C GLY A 137 -4.30 10.94 -14.02
N SER A 138 -3.03 11.06 -13.62
CA SER A 138 -1.90 10.74 -14.49
C SER A 138 -1.67 9.23 -14.63
N ILE A 139 -1.12 8.81 -15.77
CA ILE A 139 -0.77 7.41 -16.06
C ILE A 139 0.61 7.07 -15.47
N ASN A 140 0.73 5.86 -14.92
CA ASN A 140 1.99 5.32 -14.39
C ASN A 140 2.74 4.52 -15.46
N GLY A 141 3.97 4.94 -15.78
CA GLY A 141 4.78 4.28 -16.82
C GLY A 141 5.22 2.84 -16.52
N LYS A 142 5.03 2.32 -15.29
CA LYS A 142 5.37 0.93 -14.91
C LYS A 142 4.20 -0.04 -15.05
N SER A 143 2.99 0.45 -15.33
CA SER A 143 1.78 -0.36 -15.35
C SER A 143 0.75 0.08 -16.39
N GLY A 144 0.86 1.27 -16.97
CA GLY A 144 -0.20 1.86 -17.80
C GLY A 144 -1.48 2.19 -17.01
N LEU A 145 -1.51 1.99 -15.69
CA LEU A 145 -2.65 2.30 -14.83
C LEU A 145 -2.60 3.75 -14.34
N THR A 146 -3.76 4.31 -14.05
CA THR A 146 -3.93 5.70 -13.64
C THR A 146 -3.77 5.86 -12.13
N LYS A 147 -3.25 7.01 -11.67
CA LYS A 147 -3.35 7.42 -10.26
C LYS A 147 -4.82 7.77 -9.96
N ALA A 148 -5.62 6.76 -9.68
CA ALA A 148 -7.04 6.89 -9.43
C ALA A 148 -7.32 7.23 -7.97
N LYS A 149 -8.35 8.05 -7.74
CA LYS A 149 -8.89 8.29 -6.41
C LYS A 149 -9.52 7.00 -5.88
N CYS A 150 -9.33 6.74 -4.60
CA CYS A 150 -9.89 5.59 -3.89
C CYS A 150 -10.76 6.14 -2.75
N ASP A 151 -12.08 6.05 -2.91
CA ASP A 151 -13.02 6.49 -1.88
C ASP A 151 -13.25 5.41 -0.81
N ASP A 152 -13.14 4.13 -1.19
CA ASP A 152 -13.19 2.97 -0.28
C ASP A 152 -12.08 1.97 -0.62
N LEU A 153 -11.24 1.63 0.36
CA LEU A 153 -10.12 0.69 0.20
C LEU A 153 -10.58 -0.76 0.04
N GLU A 154 -11.70 -1.13 0.66
CA GLU A 154 -12.17 -2.52 0.68
C GLU A 154 -12.79 -2.91 -0.67
N SER A 155 -13.46 -1.96 -1.34
CA SER A 155 -14.09 -2.20 -2.63
C SER A 155 -13.19 -1.86 -3.83
N PHE A 156 -12.11 -1.09 -3.65
CA PHE A 156 -11.29 -0.61 -4.76
C PHE A 156 -10.50 -1.74 -5.42
N ASN A 157 -10.68 -1.91 -6.73
CA ASN A 157 -9.96 -2.88 -7.56
C ASN A 157 -9.03 -2.16 -8.55
N PRO A 158 -7.70 -2.17 -8.32
CA PRO A 158 -6.74 -1.52 -9.21
C PRO A 158 -6.81 -1.95 -10.68
N ASN A 159 -7.18 -3.21 -10.95
CA ASN A 159 -7.23 -3.76 -12.31
C ASN A 159 -8.46 -3.28 -13.09
N ASN A 160 -9.44 -2.69 -12.40
CA ASN A 160 -10.65 -2.15 -12.98
C ASN A 160 -10.66 -0.63 -12.88
N ASP A 161 -10.59 -0.11 -11.65
CA ASP A 161 -10.85 1.29 -11.33
C ASP A 161 -9.72 2.22 -11.78
N ALA A 162 -8.48 1.71 -11.84
CA ALA A 162 -7.33 2.46 -12.34
C ALA A 162 -7.08 2.27 -13.85
N CYS A 163 -7.87 1.41 -14.50
CA CYS A 163 -7.71 1.08 -15.90
C CYS A 163 -8.52 2.07 -16.77
N MET A 164 -8.03 3.30 -16.95
CA MET A 164 -8.82 4.38 -17.58
C MET A 164 -8.56 4.61 -19.08
N LEU A 165 -7.63 3.86 -19.69
CA LEU A 165 -7.39 3.94 -21.13
C LEU A 165 -8.56 3.37 -21.95
N SER A 166 -8.67 3.81 -23.20
CA SER A 166 -9.72 3.42 -24.13
C SER A 166 -9.66 1.94 -24.49
N ASP A 167 -10.77 1.43 -25.00
CA ASP A 167 -10.91 0.07 -25.52
C ASP A 167 -10.55 -0.07 -27.00
N SER A 168 -10.09 1.00 -27.65
CA SER A 168 -9.62 0.99 -29.04
C SER A 168 -8.62 -0.15 -29.27
N GLU A 169 -8.89 -0.97 -30.28
CA GLU A 169 -8.10 -2.17 -30.55
C GLU A 169 -6.74 -1.82 -31.16
N VAL A 170 -5.69 -2.47 -30.65
CA VAL A 170 -4.33 -2.34 -31.13
C VAL A 170 -3.67 -3.72 -31.24
N TYR A 171 -2.70 -3.85 -32.13
CA TYR A 171 -1.93 -5.07 -32.26
C TYR A 171 -0.69 -5.03 -31.36
N VAL A 172 -0.47 -6.11 -30.62
CA VAL A 172 0.71 -6.31 -29.78
C VAL A 172 1.38 -7.64 -30.08
N ASN A 173 2.67 -7.71 -29.85
CA ASN A 173 3.42 -8.96 -29.82
C ASN A 173 3.77 -9.28 -28.35
N PRO A 174 3.00 -10.16 -27.67
CA PRO A 174 3.37 -10.69 -26.38
C PRO A 174 4.69 -11.45 -26.48
N LYS A 175 5.52 -11.40 -25.44
CA LYS A 175 6.81 -12.11 -25.40
C LYS A 175 6.69 -13.54 -24.91
N THR A 176 5.55 -13.90 -24.34
CA THR A 176 5.27 -15.22 -23.77
C THR A 176 3.76 -15.43 -23.67
N LYS A 177 3.35 -16.68 -23.54
CA LYS A 177 1.96 -17.04 -23.25
C LYS A 177 1.58 -16.55 -21.85
N LEU A 178 0.50 -15.78 -21.75
CA LEU A 178 0.06 -15.20 -20.48
C LEU A 178 -1.46 -15.09 -20.37
N LYS A 179 -1.94 -15.06 -19.14
CA LYS A 179 -3.34 -14.78 -18.80
C LYS A 179 -3.39 -13.55 -17.92
N ILE A 180 -4.21 -12.57 -18.29
CA ILE A 180 -4.40 -11.35 -17.51
C ILE A 180 -5.89 -10.99 -17.43
N THR A 181 -6.29 -10.42 -16.30
CA THR A 181 -7.64 -9.89 -16.09
C THR A 181 -7.58 -8.40 -15.81
N LEU A 182 -8.22 -7.60 -16.66
CA LEU A 182 -8.35 -6.14 -16.56
C LEU A 182 -9.77 -5.73 -16.97
N LYS A 183 -10.34 -4.72 -16.30
CA LYS A 183 -11.75 -4.30 -16.50
C LYS A 183 -12.74 -5.48 -16.49
N ASN A 184 -12.58 -6.42 -15.55
CA ASN A 184 -13.37 -7.67 -15.45
C ASN A 184 -13.32 -8.60 -16.68
N ASN A 185 -12.49 -8.32 -17.68
CA ASN A 185 -12.29 -9.17 -18.85
C ASN A 185 -11.00 -9.95 -18.72
N THR A 186 -11.03 -11.24 -19.09
CA THR A 186 -9.85 -12.11 -19.05
C THR A 186 -9.32 -12.34 -20.45
N PHE A 187 -8.07 -11.96 -20.68
CA PHE A 187 -7.35 -12.13 -21.93
C PHE A 187 -6.34 -13.27 -21.78
N ARG A 188 -6.39 -14.23 -22.70
CA ARG A 188 -5.39 -15.28 -22.86
C ARG A 188 -4.64 -14.99 -24.15
N LEU A 189 -3.38 -14.65 -24.03
CA LEU A 189 -2.54 -14.25 -25.16
C LEU A 189 -1.48 -15.31 -25.36
N ASP A 190 -1.28 -15.71 -26.61
CA ASP A 190 -0.19 -16.59 -27.01
C ASP A 190 1.03 -15.77 -27.47
N ASN A 191 2.14 -16.44 -27.75
CA ASN A 191 3.37 -15.80 -28.22
C ASN A 191 3.29 -15.49 -29.73
N ALA A 192 2.27 -14.74 -30.13
CA ALA A 192 1.93 -14.40 -31.50
C ALA A 192 1.33 -12.99 -31.59
N LEU A 193 1.11 -12.48 -32.80
CA LEU A 193 0.49 -11.17 -33.01
C LEU A 193 -0.97 -11.20 -32.55
N GLU A 194 -1.28 -10.48 -31.47
CA GLU A 194 -2.60 -10.46 -30.83
C GLU A 194 -3.25 -9.09 -30.95
N LYS A 195 -4.57 -9.07 -31.14
CA LYS A 195 -5.37 -7.83 -31.14
C LYS A 195 -6.00 -7.66 -29.76
N VAL A 196 -5.68 -6.56 -29.07
CA VAL A 196 -6.16 -6.31 -27.70
C VAL A 196 -6.60 -4.85 -27.53
N PRO A 197 -7.47 -4.55 -26.55
CA PRO A 197 -7.80 -3.16 -26.19
C PRO A 197 -6.56 -2.37 -25.75
N SER A 198 -6.52 -1.06 -26.01
CA SER A 198 -5.36 -0.22 -25.71
C SER A 198 -4.95 -0.22 -24.24
N TYR A 199 -5.91 -0.36 -23.31
CA TYR A 199 -5.63 -0.48 -21.88
C TYR A 199 -4.87 -1.77 -21.51
N VAL A 200 -5.15 -2.88 -22.21
CA VAL A 200 -4.41 -4.14 -22.05
C VAL A 200 -3.02 -3.98 -22.65
N ALA A 201 -2.92 -3.42 -23.85
CA ALA A 201 -1.65 -3.18 -24.52
C ALA A 201 -0.72 -2.32 -23.68
N ALA A 202 -1.19 -1.18 -23.18
CA ALA A 202 -0.41 -0.28 -22.33
C ALA A 202 0.07 -1.00 -21.07
N TYR A 203 -0.79 -1.80 -20.42
CA TYR A 203 -0.39 -2.58 -19.25
C TYR A 203 0.74 -3.56 -19.56
N LEU A 204 0.58 -4.36 -20.62
CA LEU A 204 1.58 -5.36 -21.01
C LEU A 204 2.89 -4.73 -21.43
N ILE A 205 2.85 -3.64 -22.21
CA ILE A 205 4.05 -2.91 -22.66
C ILE A 205 4.78 -2.31 -21.46
N CYS A 206 4.07 -1.62 -20.56
CA CYS A 206 4.68 -1.05 -19.35
C CYS A 206 5.25 -2.10 -18.39
N LYS A 207 4.70 -3.32 -18.39
CA LYS A 207 5.26 -4.47 -17.66
C LYS A 207 6.39 -5.18 -18.42
N GLY A 208 6.73 -4.72 -19.62
CA GLY A 208 7.76 -5.32 -20.46
C GLY A 208 7.37 -6.69 -21.05
N LEU A 209 6.08 -7.04 -21.03
CA LEU A 209 5.53 -8.33 -21.46
C LEU A 209 5.10 -8.36 -22.93
N ALA A 210 4.98 -7.21 -23.58
CA ALA A 210 4.64 -7.10 -25.00
C ALA A 210 5.34 -5.89 -25.64
N SER A 211 5.36 -5.85 -26.98
CA SER A 211 5.71 -4.68 -27.77
C SER A 211 4.56 -4.30 -28.70
N ILE A 212 4.45 -3.01 -29.05
CA ILE A 212 3.48 -2.55 -30.04
C ILE A 212 3.87 -3.03 -31.43
N SER A 213 2.88 -3.40 -32.24
CA SER A 213 3.09 -3.76 -33.64
C SER A 213 2.45 -2.73 -34.55
N ASN A 214 3.24 -2.15 -35.46
CA ASN A 214 2.76 -1.17 -36.45
C ASN A 214 2.16 -1.87 -37.68
N VAL A 215 1.43 -2.96 -37.50
CA VAL A 215 0.73 -3.57 -38.64
C VAL A 215 -0.38 -2.61 -39.04
N SER A 216 -0.24 -2.00 -40.22
CA SER A 216 -1.27 -1.14 -40.77
C SER A 216 -2.50 -2.00 -41.11
N ASN A 217 -3.71 -1.49 -40.86
CA ASN A 217 -4.94 -2.18 -41.30
C ASN A 217 -4.99 -2.37 -42.83
N ALA A 218 -4.12 -1.69 -43.60
CA ALA A 218 -4.05 -1.78 -45.05
C ALA A 218 -3.36 -3.06 -45.57
N ASP A 219 -2.45 -3.66 -44.79
CA ASP A 219 -1.65 -4.81 -45.25
C ASP A 219 -2.42 -6.15 -45.20
N ARG A 220 -3.63 -6.19 -44.64
CA ARG A 220 -4.43 -7.44 -44.55
C ARG A 220 -5.53 -7.57 -45.60
N ASP A 221 -6.11 -6.47 -46.07
CA ASP A 221 -7.19 -6.53 -47.09
C ASP A 221 -6.69 -6.94 -48.49
N GLN A 222 -5.38 -6.86 -48.74
CA GLN A 222 -4.78 -7.37 -49.97
C GLN A 222 -4.40 -8.86 -49.89
N GLY A 223 -4.08 -9.38 -48.69
CA GLY A 223 -3.66 -10.77 -48.49
C GLY A 223 -4.82 -11.78 -48.58
N GLN A 224 -6.04 -11.41 -48.19
CA GLN A 224 -7.21 -12.30 -48.31
C GLN A 224 -7.80 -12.37 -49.73
N LYS A 225 -7.51 -11.40 -50.60
CA LYS A 225 -8.01 -11.43 -52.00
C LYS A 225 -7.15 -12.25 -52.95
N GLN A 226 -5.85 -12.44 -52.68
CA GLN A 226 -4.97 -13.26 -53.53
C GLN A 226 -5.14 -14.77 -53.30
N ASP A 227 -5.60 -15.20 -52.13
CA ASP A 227 -5.74 -16.63 -51.80
C ASP A 227 -7.03 -17.28 -52.36
N MET A 228 -7.95 -16.45 -52.88
CA MET A 228 -9.22 -16.90 -53.49
C MET A 228 -9.17 -16.97 -55.03
N SER A 229 -8.07 -16.57 -55.68
CA SER A 229 -7.94 -16.60 -57.15
C SER A 229 -7.22 -17.83 -57.71
N PHE A 230 -6.78 -18.77 -56.85
CA PHE A 230 -6.09 -20.00 -57.26
C PHE A 230 -6.84 -21.25 -56.80
N ARG A 231 -8.14 -21.32 -57.09
CA ARG A 231 -8.91 -22.58 -57.06
C ARG A 231 -9.96 -22.57 -58.17
N VAL A 232 -9.54 -22.91 -59.40
CA VAL A 232 -10.38 -23.48 -60.47
C VAL A 232 -9.57 -24.58 -61.12
#